data_AF-A0AAD1DLL4-F1
#
_entry.id   AF-A0AAD1DLL4-F1
#
_cell.length_a   1.000
_cell.length_b   1.000
_cell.length_c   1.000
_cell.angle_alpha   90.00
_cell.angle_beta   90.00
_cell.angle_gamma   90.00
#
_symmetry.space_group_name_H-M   'P 1'
#
loop_
_entity.id
_entity.type
_entity.pdbx_description
1 polymer ?
#
loop_
_entity_poly.entity_id
_entity_poly.type
_entity_poly.pdbx_seq_one_letter_code
_entity_poly.pdbx_strand_id
1 'polypeptide(L)'
;MKKFLNITLILFTALLVFSCRNDSTDIPEDIHDHEEIEKMVVKLTNVNDATDVQTINYIGGVADQHIHAEAGDVFNVELDFQVKHDNHYDSVNGEIIEEKDEHFITFGFTGANVTVKRAATDVARTDGNKLGLKTQWTVVSSTSTGKVNIKLVHAPTSVSQNSPSADNQLGSTVGGESDVDAIIDLH
;
A
#
# COMPACT_ATOMS: atom_id res chain seq x y z
N MET A 1 -58.36 35.85 -40.30
CA MET A 1 -57.54 34.72 -39.79
C MET A 1 -56.08 35.01 -40.14
N LYS A 2 -55.25 35.39 -39.17
CA LYS A 2 -53.79 35.46 -39.35
C LYS A 2 -53.18 34.55 -38.30
N LYS A 3 -52.68 33.39 -38.74
CA LYS A 3 -51.98 32.42 -37.89
C LYS A 3 -50.60 33.01 -37.59
N PHE A 4 -50.47 33.77 -36.51
CA PHE A 4 -49.15 34.09 -35.96
C PHE A 4 -48.66 32.85 -35.23
N LEU A 5 -48.13 31.89 -36.01
CA LEU A 5 -47.51 30.69 -35.48
C LEU A 5 -46.25 31.12 -34.73
N ASN A 6 -46.31 31.07 -33.40
CA ASN A 6 -45.25 31.03 -32.39
C ASN A 6 -43.80 30.86 -32.90
N ILE A 7 -43.23 31.88 -33.55
CA ILE A 7 -41.79 31.89 -33.93
C ILE A 7 -40.92 32.02 -32.67
N THR A 8 -41.43 32.67 -31.62
CA THR A 8 -40.75 32.84 -30.33
C THR A 8 -40.55 31.53 -29.58
N LEU A 9 -41.45 30.54 -29.76
CA LEU A 9 -41.32 29.23 -29.11
C LEU A 9 -40.29 28.34 -29.82
N ILE A 10 -40.11 28.51 -31.13
CA ILE A 10 -39.10 27.77 -31.90
C ILE A 10 -37.68 28.24 -31.58
N LEU A 11 -37.50 29.54 -31.31
CA LEU A 11 -36.19 30.11 -30.98
C LEU A 11 -35.69 29.70 -29.58
N PHE A 12 -36.60 29.41 -28.64
CA PHE A 12 -36.25 28.95 -27.30
C PHE A 12 -35.81 27.47 -27.28
N THR A 13 -36.38 26.64 -28.17
CA THR A 13 -36.00 25.22 -28.30
C THR A 13 -34.63 25.02 -28.97
N ALA A 14 -34.19 25.96 -29.82
CA ALA A 14 -32.89 25.90 -30.50
C ALA A 14 -31.69 26.17 -29.57
N LEU A 15 -31.91 26.78 -28.40
CA LEU A 15 -30.86 27.01 -27.38
C LEU A 15 -30.63 25.79 -26.47
N LEU A 16 -31.55 24.82 -26.46
CA LEU A 16 -31.44 23.62 -25.61
C LEU A 16 -30.62 22.48 -26.27
N VAL A 17 -30.35 22.56 -27.57
CA VAL A 17 -29.60 21.52 -28.31
C VAL A 17 -28.10 21.81 -28.46
N PHE A 18 -27.62 22.93 -27.91
CA PHE A 18 -26.19 23.26 -27.83
C PHE A 18 -25.58 23.03 -26.44
N SER A 19 -26.24 22.25 -25.58
CA SER A 19 -25.54 21.63 -24.45
C SER A 19 -24.74 20.44 -24.95
N CYS A 20 -23.81 20.69 -25.87
CA CYS A 20 -22.72 19.79 -26.17
C CYS A 20 -21.89 19.70 -24.89
N ARG A 21 -22.06 18.60 -24.15
CA ARG A 21 -21.04 18.13 -23.22
C ARG A 21 -19.76 18.01 -24.05
N ASN A 22 -18.72 18.71 -23.64
CA ASN A 22 -17.41 18.60 -24.28
C ASN A 22 -16.91 17.19 -23.96
N ASP A 23 -17.14 16.24 -24.86
CA ASP A 23 -16.56 14.92 -24.77
C ASP A 23 -15.02 15.08 -24.81
N SER A 24 -14.35 14.62 -23.74
CA SER A 24 -12.95 14.17 -23.66
C SER A 24 -12.00 14.82 -22.64
N THR A 25 -12.45 15.39 -21.51
CA THR A 25 -11.54 15.67 -20.37
C THR A 25 -12.11 15.49 -18.97
N ASP A 26 -13.43 15.40 -18.79
CA ASP A 26 -14.05 15.29 -17.46
C ASP A 26 -14.62 13.89 -17.23
N ILE A 27 -13.81 12.85 -17.44
CA ILE A 27 -14.02 11.62 -16.67
C ILE A 27 -13.66 12.05 -15.24
N PRO A 28 -14.59 12.01 -14.26
CA PRO A 28 -14.18 12.20 -12.88
C PRO A 28 -12.99 11.27 -12.66
N GLU A 29 -11.87 11.78 -12.14
CA GLU A 29 -10.84 10.85 -11.66
C GLU A 29 -11.57 9.85 -10.76
N ASP A 30 -11.32 8.56 -10.99
CA ASP A 30 -11.87 7.55 -10.12
C ASP A 30 -11.36 7.92 -8.74
N ILE A 31 -12.26 8.33 -7.85
CA ILE A 31 -11.90 8.58 -6.48
C ILE A 31 -11.71 7.16 -5.96
N HIS A 32 -10.45 6.74 -5.89
CA HIS A 32 -10.08 5.49 -5.26
C HIS A 32 -10.43 5.66 -3.77
N ASP A 33 -11.63 5.18 -3.42
CA ASP A 33 -12.10 5.19 -2.04
C ASP A 33 -11.13 4.37 -1.18
N HIS A 34 -10.92 4.81 0.06
CA HIS A 34 -10.02 4.19 1.04
C HIS A 34 -10.02 2.65 0.96
N GLU A 35 -8.84 2.06 0.74
CA GLU A 35 -8.70 0.63 0.49
C GLU A 35 -9.18 -0.17 1.69
N GLU A 36 -10.23 -1.00 1.49
CA GLU A 36 -10.76 -1.88 2.53
C GLU A 36 -9.86 -3.11 2.74
N ILE A 37 -8.57 -2.90 3.05
CA ILE A 37 -7.60 -3.99 3.23
C ILE A 37 -7.94 -4.79 4.48
N GLU A 38 -8.30 -6.06 4.28
CA GLU A 38 -8.71 -6.96 5.36
C GLU A 38 -7.63 -8.00 5.69
N LYS A 39 -6.66 -8.17 4.79
CA LYS A 39 -5.59 -9.15 4.93
C LYS A 39 -4.25 -8.63 4.40
N MET A 40 -3.19 -8.94 5.14
CA MET A 40 -1.81 -8.77 4.66
C MET A 40 -1.12 -10.14 4.68
N VAL A 41 -0.43 -10.47 3.59
CA VAL A 41 0.47 -11.63 3.51
C VAL A 41 1.90 -11.14 3.55
N VAL A 42 2.69 -11.68 4.49
CA VAL A 42 4.13 -11.43 4.59
C VAL A 42 4.86 -12.69 4.14
N LYS A 43 5.52 -12.62 2.98
CA LYS A 43 6.34 -13.71 2.48
C LYS A 43 7.81 -13.41 2.75
N LEU A 44 8.48 -14.29 3.48
CA LEU A 44 9.91 -14.22 3.76
C LEU A 44 10.61 -15.38 3.06
N THR A 45 11.71 -15.12 2.36
CA THR A 45 12.57 -16.14 1.76
C THR A 45 14.00 -15.93 2.23
N ASN A 46 14.59 -16.93 2.89
CA ASN A 46 15.94 -16.82 3.42
C ASN A 46 16.95 -16.75 2.27
N VAL A 47 17.85 -15.76 2.32
CA VAL A 47 18.88 -15.54 1.32
C VAL A 47 19.97 -16.61 1.40
N ASN A 48 20.19 -17.17 2.59
CA ASN A 48 21.17 -18.22 2.82
C ASN A 48 20.63 -19.61 2.49
N ASP A 49 19.30 -19.79 2.52
CA ASP A 49 18.60 -21.02 2.12
C ASP A 49 17.27 -20.67 1.43
N ALA A 50 17.26 -20.67 0.10
CA ALA A 50 16.06 -20.34 -0.67
C ALA A 50 14.89 -21.32 -0.50
N THR A 51 15.10 -22.46 0.18
CA THR A 51 14.03 -23.40 0.54
C THR A 51 13.35 -23.07 1.86
N ASP A 52 14.00 -22.27 2.70
CA ASP A 52 13.40 -21.67 3.89
C ASP A 52 12.51 -20.48 3.48
N VAL A 53 11.21 -20.79 3.36
CA VAL A 53 10.17 -19.83 3.00
C VAL A 53 9.11 -19.83 4.09
N GLN A 54 8.84 -18.64 4.61
CA GLN A 54 7.78 -18.40 5.59
C GLN A 54 6.69 -17.55 4.93
N THR A 55 5.43 -17.82 5.26
CA THR A 55 4.28 -17.06 4.75
C THR A 55 3.30 -16.82 5.90
N ILE A 56 3.25 -15.57 6.36
CA ILE A 56 2.40 -15.16 7.47
C ILE A 56 1.14 -14.50 6.92
N ASN A 57 -0.03 -14.94 7.34
CA ASN A 57 -1.28 -14.25 7.05
C ASN A 57 -1.70 -13.43 8.28
N TYR A 58 -1.88 -12.14 8.10
CA TYR A 58 -2.44 -11.24 9.10
C TYR A 58 -3.86 -10.87 8.70
N ILE A 59 -4.86 -11.31 9.46
CA ILE A 59 -6.29 -11.13 9.17
C ILE A 59 -7.01 -10.71 10.45
N GLY A 60 -7.83 -9.66 10.38
CA GLY A 60 -8.65 -9.23 11.51
C GLY A 60 -7.85 -8.86 12.76
N GLY A 61 -6.62 -8.34 12.58
CA GLY A 61 -5.74 -7.92 13.68
C GLY A 61 -4.87 -9.04 14.28
N VAL A 62 -4.85 -10.23 13.68
CA VAL A 62 -4.13 -11.40 14.22
C VAL A 62 -3.30 -12.07 13.13
N ALA A 63 -2.05 -12.38 13.44
CA ALA A 63 -1.20 -13.24 12.61
C ALA A 63 -1.51 -14.71 12.86
N ASP A 64 -1.57 -15.51 11.80
CA ASP A 64 -1.79 -16.96 11.90
C ASP A 64 -0.60 -17.72 12.52
N GLN A 65 0.60 -17.18 12.40
CA GLN A 65 1.83 -17.67 13.02
C GLN A 65 2.84 -16.53 13.25
N HIS A 66 3.93 -16.84 13.94
CA HIS A 66 5.04 -15.90 14.12
C HIS A 66 6.09 -16.07 13.00
N ILE A 67 6.92 -15.06 12.82
CA ILE A 67 8.12 -15.14 11.97
C ILE A 67 9.21 -15.83 12.79
N HIS A 68 9.68 -16.97 12.31
CA HIS A 68 10.85 -17.64 12.85
C HIS A 68 12.10 -16.86 12.42
N ALA A 69 12.78 -16.22 13.37
CA ALA A 69 13.91 -15.35 13.08
C ALA A 69 15.03 -15.53 14.09
N GLU A 70 16.16 -16.05 13.62
CA GLU A 70 17.38 -16.22 14.39
C GLU A 70 18.42 -15.15 14.02
N ALA A 71 19.34 -14.88 14.95
CA ALA A 71 20.44 -13.95 14.67
C ALA A 71 21.31 -14.47 13.51
N GLY A 72 21.50 -13.64 12.50
CA GLY A 72 22.23 -13.98 11.27
C GLY A 72 21.33 -14.30 10.08
N ASP A 73 20.01 -14.48 10.28
CA ASP A 73 19.08 -14.64 9.19
C ASP A 73 19.02 -13.38 8.30
N VAL A 74 18.90 -13.63 7.01
CA VAL A 74 18.69 -12.59 6.00
C VAL A 74 17.51 -13.01 5.15
N PHE A 75 16.41 -12.26 5.21
CA PHE A 75 15.20 -12.56 4.45
C PHE A 75 14.98 -11.53 3.35
N ASN A 76 14.68 -12.00 2.14
CA ASN A 76 13.94 -11.18 1.19
C ASN A 76 12.46 -11.22 1.59
N VAL A 77 11.86 -10.05 1.79
CA VAL A 77 10.49 -9.90 2.28
C VAL A 77 9.63 -9.23 1.22
N GLU A 78 8.51 -9.85 0.90
CA GLU A 78 7.48 -9.34 0.00
C GLU A 78 6.16 -9.22 0.75
N LEU A 79 5.50 -8.07 0.61
CA LEU A 79 4.19 -7.80 1.19
C LEU A 79 3.11 -7.85 0.12
N ASP A 80 2.00 -8.49 0.45
CA ASP A 80 0.81 -8.52 -0.39
C ASP A 80 -0.42 -8.12 0.42
N PHE A 81 -0.96 -6.93 0.11
CA PHE A 81 -2.17 -6.42 0.73
C PHE A 81 -3.38 -6.91 -0.06
N GLN A 82 -4.40 -7.37 0.65
CA GLN A 82 -5.53 -8.06 0.06
C GLN A 82 -6.86 -7.59 0.64
N VAL A 83 -7.85 -7.47 -0.24
CA VAL A 83 -9.26 -7.24 0.09
C VAL A 83 -10.02 -8.54 -0.08
N LYS A 84 -11.13 -8.68 0.63
CA LYS A 84 -11.98 -9.86 0.57
C LYS A 84 -13.02 -9.69 -0.53
N HIS A 85 -12.98 -10.60 -1.49
CA HIS A 85 -14.01 -10.72 -2.52
C HIS A 85 -14.79 -12.03 -2.29
N ASP A 86 -16.02 -11.92 -1.80
CA ASP A 86 -16.89 -13.05 -1.45
C ASP A 86 -16.21 -14.10 -0.54
N ASN A 87 -15.68 -15.17 -1.16
CA ASN A 87 -15.10 -16.34 -0.52
C ASN A 87 -13.57 -16.44 -0.67
N HIS A 88 -12.92 -15.44 -1.27
CA HIS A 88 -11.47 -15.38 -1.44
C HIS A 88 -10.92 -13.98 -1.14
N TYR A 89 -9.61 -13.86 -1.18
CA TYR A 89 -8.89 -12.60 -1.02
C TYR A 89 -8.14 -12.30 -2.31
N ASP A 90 -8.25 -11.09 -2.80
CA ASP A 90 -7.57 -10.59 -4.00
C ASP A 90 -6.53 -9.55 -3.62
N SER A 91 -5.38 -9.59 -4.31
CA SER A 91 -4.33 -8.60 -4.12
C SER A 91 -4.76 -7.24 -4.64
N VAL A 92 -4.55 -6.20 -3.84
CA VAL A 92 -4.72 -4.79 -4.23
C VAL A 92 -3.38 -4.08 -4.42
N ASN A 93 -2.27 -4.83 -4.45
CA ASN A 93 -0.96 -4.24 -4.74
C ASN A 93 -0.91 -3.56 -6.12
N GLY A 94 -1.78 -3.93 -7.07
CA GLY A 94 -1.90 -3.23 -8.34
C GLY A 94 -2.29 -1.77 -8.16
N GLU A 95 -3.38 -1.52 -7.43
CA GLU A 95 -3.90 -0.19 -7.12
C GLU A 95 -2.88 0.60 -6.28
N ILE A 96 -2.34 0.00 -5.21
CA ILE A 96 -1.27 0.61 -4.39
C ILE A 96 -0.05 1.04 -5.23
N ILE A 97 0.28 0.33 -6.32
CA ILE A 97 1.39 0.66 -7.22
C ILE A 97 1.01 1.80 -8.17
N GLU A 98 -0.21 1.80 -8.69
CA GLU A 98 -0.75 2.89 -9.51
C GLU A 98 -0.79 4.19 -8.70
N GLU A 99 -1.15 4.09 -7.41
CA GLU A 99 -1.22 5.17 -6.43
C GLU A 99 -0.01 5.24 -5.50
N LYS A 100 1.16 4.83 -5.99
CA LYS A 100 2.40 4.78 -5.20
C LYS A 100 2.73 6.09 -4.46
N ASP A 101 2.29 7.24 -4.99
CA ASP A 101 2.56 8.56 -4.39
C ASP A 101 1.60 8.90 -3.23
N GLU A 102 0.54 8.12 -3.06
CA GLU A 102 -0.38 8.20 -1.91
C GLU A 102 -0.02 7.20 -0.81
N HIS A 103 0.80 6.20 -1.11
CA HIS A 103 1.09 5.12 -0.17
C HIS A 103 2.52 5.13 0.37
N PHE A 104 2.70 4.65 1.60
CA PHE A 104 4.04 4.35 2.13
C PHE A 104 4.04 3.29 3.22
N ILE A 105 4.98 2.35 3.15
CA ILE A 105 5.09 1.28 4.15
C ILE A 105 6.17 1.63 5.17
N THR A 106 5.85 1.48 6.45
CA THR A 106 6.79 1.64 7.56
C THR A 106 6.93 0.36 8.39
N PHE A 107 8.12 0.19 8.98
CA PHE A 107 8.48 -0.96 9.80
C PHE A 107 8.92 -0.50 11.19
N GLY A 108 8.50 -1.22 12.22
CA GLY A 108 8.95 -1.00 13.60
C GLY A 108 9.29 -2.33 14.26
N PHE A 109 10.39 -2.40 15.00
CA PHE A 109 10.79 -3.62 15.69
C PHE A 109 10.86 -3.37 17.20
N THR A 110 10.31 -4.29 17.98
CA THR A 110 10.41 -4.28 19.46
C THR A 110 10.82 -5.65 19.94
N GLY A 111 11.68 -5.74 20.94
CA GLY A 111 12.23 -7.05 21.38
C GLY A 111 13.06 -7.78 20.31
N ALA A 112 13.40 -7.11 19.21
CA ALA A 112 14.25 -7.59 18.12
C ALA A 112 15.04 -6.42 17.54
N ASN A 113 16.22 -6.70 17.00
CA ASN A 113 17.05 -5.78 16.23
C ASN A 113 17.16 -6.30 14.79
N VAL A 114 16.48 -5.62 13.88
CA VAL A 114 16.44 -5.97 12.46
C VAL A 114 16.82 -4.74 11.66
N THR A 115 17.76 -4.92 10.73
CA THR A 115 18.11 -3.89 9.76
C THR A 115 17.32 -4.13 8.48
N VAL A 116 16.64 -3.11 7.98
CA VAL A 116 15.84 -3.18 6.76
C VAL A 116 16.53 -2.42 5.64
N LYS A 117 16.55 -3.01 4.44
CA LYS A 117 16.92 -2.33 3.19
C LYS A 117 15.81 -2.51 2.17
N ARG A 118 15.40 -1.46 1.48
CA ARG A 118 14.42 -1.54 0.38
C ARG A 118 15.09 -2.12 -0.86
N ALA A 119 14.47 -3.14 -1.45
CA ALA A 119 15.05 -3.87 -2.57
C ALA A 119 15.28 -2.96 -3.78
N ALA A 120 16.24 -3.27 -4.64
CA ALA A 120 16.44 -2.53 -5.90
C ALA A 120 15.22 -2.60 -6.82
N THR A 121 14.47 -3.69 -6.72
CA THR A 121 13.25 -4.01 -7.48
C THR A 121 11.95 -3.56 -6.78
N ASP A 122 12.06 -2.82 -5.68
CA ASP A 122 10.91 -2.22 -5.02
C ASP A 122 10.36 -1.04 -5.83
N VAL A 123 9.10 -0.70 -5.59
CA VAL A 123 8.37 0.34 -6.34
C VAL A 123 8.89 1.71 -5.92
N ALA A 124 9.32 2.53 -6.88
CA ALA A 124 9.81 3.88 -6.61
C ALA A 124 8.69 4.91 -6.78
N ARG A 125 8.42 5.68 -5.73
CA ARG A 125 7.62 6.90 -5.75
C ARG A 125 8.24 7.95 -6.68
N THR A 126 7.44 8.92 -7.09
CA THR A 126 7.89 10.04 -7.94
C THR A 126 8.96 10.88 -7.24
N ASP A 127 8.90 10.96 -5.92
CA ASP A 127 9.92 11.63 -5.07
C ASP A 127 11.22 10.82 -4.88
N GLY A 128 11.30 9.60 -5.44
CA GLY A 128 12.46 8.72 -5.39
C GLY A 128 12.55 7.83 -4.15
N ASN A 129 11.66 7.98 -3.16
CA ASN A 129 11.55 7.00 -2.08
C ASN A 129 10.94 5.70 -2.62
N LYS A 130 11.44 4.55 -2.18
CA LYS A 130 10.82 3.27 -2.50
C LYS A 130 9.68 2.98 -1.54
N LEU A 131 8.64 2.28 -1.99
CA LEU A 131 7.36 2.14 -1.32
C LEU A 131 7.39 1.22 -0.10
N GLY A 132 8.19 0.15 -0.16
CA GLY A 132 8.41 -0.82 0.91
C GLY A 132 7.72 -2.16 0.72
N LEU A 133 7.15 -2.43 -0.47
CA LEU A 133 6.53 -3.71 -0.78
C LEU A 133 7.57 -4.83 -0.86
N LYS A 134 8.80 -4.48 -1.26
CA LYS A 134 9.94 -5.41 -1.35
C LYS A 134 11.12 -4.91 -0.54
N THR A 135 11.52 -5.69 0.46
CA THR A 135 12.62 -5.34 1.36
C THR A 135 13.53 -6.54 1.61
N GLN A 136 14.69 -6.28 2.19
CA GLN A 136 15.57 -7.29 2.76
C GLN A 136 15.77 -6.99 4.24
N TRP A 137 15.56 -7.98 5.09
CA TRP A 137 15.67 -7.88 6.53
C TRP A 137 16.89 -8.68 6.99
N THR A 138 17.80 -8.04 7.72
CA THR A 138 18.92 -8.71 8.37
C THR A 138 18.66 -8.75 9.87
N VAL A 139 18.47 -9.94 10.41
CA VAL A 139 18.18 -10.16 11.83
C VAL A 139 19.50 -10.14 12.60
N VAL A 140 19.71 -9.09 13.40
CA VAL A 140 20.89 -8.95 14.26
C VAL A 140 20.67 -9.67 15.58
N SER A 141 19.46 -9.56 16.14
CA SER A 141 19.02 -10.31 17.31
C SER A 141 17.51 -10.34 17.43
N SER A 142 16.97 -11.36 18.09
CA SER A 142 15.56 -11.49 18.48
C SER A 142 15.48 -12.03 19.91
N THR A 143 14.39 -11.72 20.61
CA THR A 143 14.05 -12.29 21.92
C THR A 143 12.75 -13.06 21.78
N SER A 144 12.38 -13.92 22.73
CA SER A 144 11.11 -14.67 22.69
C SER A 144 9.83 -13.81 22.72
N THR A 145 9.98 -12.49 22.87
CA THR A 145 8.87 -11.52 22.78
C THR A 145 9.10 -10.50 21.66
N GLY A 146 9.98 -10.80 20.71
CA GLY A 146 10.26 -9.95 19.56
C GLY A 146 9.03 -9.80 18.68
N LYS A 147 8.86 -8.62 18.10
CA LYS A 147 7.73 -8.26 17.24
C LYS A 147 8.19 -7.34 16.12
N VAL A 148 7.55 -7.48 14.97
CA VAL A 148 7.53 -6.47 13.92
C VAL A 148 6.16 -5.80 13.85
N ASN A 149 6.17 -4.49 13.67
CA ASN A 149 5.03 -3.68 13.31
C ASN A 149 5.18 -3.25 11.85
N ILE A 150 4.20 -3.57 11.01
CA ILE A 150 4.18 -3.22 9.58
C ILE A 150 2.95 -2.35 9.36
N LYS A 151 3.14 -1.14 8.82
CA LYS A 151 2.04 -0.25 8.49
C LYS A 151 2.04 0.10 7.02
N LEU A 152 0.88 0.02 6.37
CA LEU A 152 0.60 0.75 5.14
C LEU A 152 -0.06 2.07 5.53
N VAL A 153 0.52 3.18 5.07
CA VAL A 153 0.05 4.53 5.36
C VAL A 153 -0.47 5.16 4.07
N HIS A 154 -1.74 5.56 4.07
CA HIS A 154 -2.40 6.29 2.99
C HIS A 154 -2.31 7.81 3.18
N ALA A 155 -2.13 8.51 2.07
CA ALA A 155 -1.99 9.95 1.93
C ALA A 155 -1.06 10.65 2.95
N PRO A 156 0.17 10.16 3.23
CA PRO A 156 1.11 10.90 4.06
C PRO A 156 1.56 12.18 3.35
N THR A 157 1.63 13.29 4.08
CA THR A 157 2.11 14.59 3.52
C THR A 157 3.57 14.57 3.12
N SER A 158 4.37 13.70 3.74
CA SER A 158 5.75 13.45 3.36
C SER A 158 6.20 12.09 3.87
N VAL A 159 7.21 11.53 3.21
CA VAL A 159 7.78 10.22 3.51
C VAL A 159 9.30 10.28 3.49
N SER A 160 9.94 9.35 4.21
CA SER A 160 11.38 9.13 4.11
C SER A 160 11.66 7.64 4.24
N GLN A 161 12.25 7.04 3.21
CA GLN A 161 12.72 5.65 3.29
C GLN A 161 13.96 5.49 4.17
N ASN A 162 14.78 6.53 4.31
CA ASN A 162 16.08 6.48 5.00
C ASN A 162 15.96 6.83 6.49
N SER A 163 14.83 6.48 7.10
CA SER A 163 14.62 6.59 8.54
C SER A 163 14.73 5.20 9.17
N PRO A 164 15.49 5.02 10.27
CA PRO A 164 16.29 6.03 10.97
C PRO A 164 17.60 6.42 10.27
N SER A 165 18.04 5.67 9.25
CA SER A 165 19.23 6.01 8.45
C SER A 165 19.19 5.44 7.04
N ALA A 166 20.13 5.82 6.18
CA ALA A 166 20.29 5.17 4.88
C ALA A 166 20.66 3.68 5.00
N ASP A 167 21.20 3.27 6.15
CA ASP A 167 21.59 1.89 6.44
C ASP A 167 20.54 1.06 7.15
N ASN A 168 19.51 1.69 7.70
CA ASN A 168 18.33 1.02 8.22
C ASN A 168 17.08 1.78 7.76
N GLN A 169 16.42 1.23 6.74
CA GLN A 169 15.35 1.88 5.98
C GLN A 169 13.96 1.46 6.46
N LEU A 170 13.73 1.56 7.78
CA LEU A 170 12.45 1.30 8.43
C LEU A 170 11.31 2.17 7.86
N GLY A 171 11.65 3.38 7.42
CA GLY A 171 10.70 4.33 6.87
C GLY A 171 10.02 5.19 7.94
N SER A 172 9.62 6.39 7.54
CA SER A 172 8.80 7.27 8.38
C SER A 172 7.89 8.13 7.51
N THR A 173 6.75 8.52 8.06
CA THR A 173 5.78 9.43 7.43
C THR A 173 5.50 10.65 8.31
N VAL A 174 4.95 11.71 7.71
CA VAL A 174 4.30 12.81 8.42
C VAL A 174 2.85 12.89 7.96
N GLY A 175 1.91 12.78 8.90
CA GLY A 175 0.48 12.65 8.57
C GLY A 175 0.15 11.32 7.89
N GLY A 176 -0.98 11.29 7.19
CA GLY A 176 -1.56 10.09 6.61
C GLY A 176 -2.39 9.29 7.63
N GLU A 177 -3.23 8.41 7.10
CA GLU A 177 -4.00 7.43 7.86
C GLU A 177 -3.42 6.04 7.63
N SER A 178 -3.73 5.09 8.52
CA SER A 178 -3.16 3.75 8.45
C SER A 178 -4.23 2.79 7.95
N ASP A 179 -4.10 2.30 6.72
CA ASP A 179 -5.01 1.29 6.17
C ASP A 179 -4.72 -0.08 6.79
N VAL A 180 -3.43 -0.30 7.11
CA VAL A 180 -2.97 -1.49 7.83
C VAL A 180 -2.06 -1.07 8.98
N ASP A 181 -2.29 -1.63 10.17
CA ASP A 181 -1.39 -1.57 11.32
C ASP A 181 -1.24 -2.99 11.91
N ALA A 182 -0.26 -3.73 11.37
CA ALA A 182 -0.06 -5.14 11.70
C ALA A 182 1.04 -5.33 12.74
N ILE A 183 0.77 -6.11 13.79
CA ILE A 183 1.78 -6.52 14.77
C ILE A 183 1.93 -8.05 14.70
N ILE A 184 3.13 -8.51 14.37
CA ILE A 184 3.46 -9.92 14.18
C ILE A 184 4.61 -10.28 15.11
N ASP A 185 4.50 -11.41 15.80
CA ASP A 185 5.61 -11.95 16.59
C ASP A 185 6.79 -12.35 15.68
N LEU A 186 8.00 -12.06 16.13
CA LEU A 186 9.26 -12.34 15.42
C LEU A 186 10.29 -12.83 16.43
N HIS A 187 10.54 -14.13 16.47
CA HIS A 187 11.45 -14.78 17.42
C HIS A 187 11.85 -16.20 17.03
#